data_AF-A0A957MSA6-F1
#
_entry.id   AF-A0A957MSA6-F1
#
_cell.length_a   1.000
_cell.length_b   1.000
_cell.length_c   1.000
_cell.angle_alpha   90.00
_cell.angle_beta   90.00
_cell.angle_gamma   90.00
#
_symmetry.space_group_name_H-M   'P 1'
#
loop_
_entity.id
_entity.type
_entity.pdbx_description
1 polymer ?
#
loop_
_entity_poly.entity_id
_entity_poly.type
_entity_poly.pdbx_seq_one_letter_code
_entity_poly.pdbx_strand_id
1 'polypeptide(L)'
;MKIRSKSLLLSAGMLSVIALTACAATTPETVKRPADSVTLAPCPESPNCISSQAPADDAQHYMAPLTYTGTAEEAREKLLAVIGAMPRTKVVADEGNYIHATFTSLIFRFVDDVEFVIDDGAKQIQFRSASRVGYGDMG
;
A
#
# COMPACT_ATOMS: atom_id res chain seq x y z
N MET A 1 25.32 -71.90 28.26
CA MET A 1 24.24 -71.65 29.24
C MET A 1 24.14 -70.15 29.51
N LYS A 2 22.92 -69.61 29.41
CA LYS A 2 22.42 -68.27 29.78
C LYS A 2 22.72 -67.07 28.85
N ILE A 3 21.64 -66.30 28.72
CA ILE A 3 21.25 -65.28 27.75
C ILE A 3 21.21 -63.91 28.49
N ARG A 4 21.14 -62.81 27.72
CA ARG A 4 20.59 -61.46 28.02
C ARG A 4 21.59 -60.47 28.65
N SER A 5 21.53 -59.15 28.43
CA SER A 5 20.83 -58.22 27.52
C SER A 5 21.27 -56.80 27.91
N LYS A 6 20.93 -55.81 27.07
CA LYS A 6 20.70 -54.37 27.33
C LYS A 6 21.76 -53.39 26.81
N SER A 7 21.28 -52.63 25.84
CA SER A 7 21.73 -51.31 25.40
C SER A 7 21.82 -50.32 26.56
N LEU A 8 22.77 -49.38 26.51
CA LEU A 8 22.65 -48.04 27.11
C LEU A 8 23.59 -47.06 26.38
N LEU A 9 23.04 -45.89 26.04
CA LEU A 9 23.61 -44.78 25.25
C LEU A 9 24.55 -43.88 26.07
N LEU A 10 25.28 -42.95 25.39
CA LEU A 10 25.72 -41.57 25.78
C LEU A 10 27.13 -41.29 25.18
N SER A 11 27.31 -40.66 24.01
CA SER A 11 27.18 -39.22 23.62
C SER A 11 28.48 -38.39 23.78
N ALA A 12 28.88 -37.69 22.70
CA ALA A 12 29.59 -36.39 22.60
C ALA A 12 30.66 -36.43 21.47
N GLY A 13 30.73 -35.53 20.50
CA GLY A 13 29.95 -34.32 20.25
C GLY A 13 30.06 -33.94 18.77
N MET A 14 28.94 -33.54 18.17
CA MET A 14 28.87 -33.05 16.80
C MET A 14 28.85 -31.52 16.87
N LEU A 15 29.92 -30.92 16.34
CA LEU A 15 30.12 -29.48 16.27
C LEU A 15 29.05 -28.86 15.35
N SER A 16 27.93 -28.40 15.91
CA SER A 16 26.92 -27.65 15.16
C SER A 16 27.28 -26.17 15.16
N VAL A 17 27.83 -25.73 14.04
CA VAL A 17 27.97 -24.31 13.71
C VAL A 17 26.57 -23.77 13.44
N ILE A 18 26.02 -23.00 14.38
CA ILE A 18 24.75 -22.29 14.19
C ILE A 18 25.05 -21.10 13.27
N ALA A 19 24.76 -21.25 11.99
CA ALA A 19 24.76 -20.13 11.05
C ALA A 19 23.54 -19.25 11.38
N LEU A 20 23.79 -18.08 11.95
CA LEU A 20 22.81 -17.00 12.06
C LEU A 20 22.51 -16.48 10.65
N THR A 21 21.57 -17.11 9.95
CA THR A 21 20.97 -16.56 8.75
C THR A 21 20.11 -15.36 9.15
N ALA A 22 20.71 -14.17 9.04
CA ALA A 22 20.00 -12.91 9.12
C ALA A 22 18.93 -12.90 8.02
N CYS A 23 17.65 -12.92 8.41
CA CYS A 23 16.58 -12.56 7.50
C CYS A 23 16.73 -11.07 7.21
N ALA A 24 17.38 -10.75 6.09
CA ALA A 24 17.36 -9.40 5.55
C ALA A 24 15.91 -9.09 5.19
N ALA A 25 15.26 -8.23 5.98
CA ALA A 25 14.02 -7.59 5.58
C ALA A 25 14.34 -6.71 4.38
N THR A 26 14.09 -7.23 3.17
CA THR A 26 14.16 -6.46 1.94
C THR A 26 13.14 -5.33 2.04
N THR A 27 13.63 -4.09 1.95
CA THR A 27 12.79 -2.91 1.67
C THR A 27 11.89 -3.24 0.48
N PRO A 28 10.58 -2.98 0.53
CA PRO A 28 9.71 -3.27 -0.61
C PRO A 28 10.26 -2.50 -1.81
N GLU A 29 10.61 -3.25 -2.85
CA GLU A 29 11.01 -2.65 -4.12
C GLU A 29 9.92 -1.69 -4.55
N THR A 30 10.31 -0.48 -4.91
CA THR A 30 9.47 0.48 -5.63
C THR A 30 8.96 -0.26 -6.84
N VAL A 31 7.70 -0.72 -6.80
CA VAL A 31 7.06 -1.37 -7.94
C VAL A 31 7.08 -0.33 -9.06
N LYS A 32 8.02 -0.45 -10.01
CA LYS A 32 8.08 0.38 -11.21
C LYS A 32 6.79 0.15 -11.98
N ARG A 33 5.80 1.01 -11.76
CA ARG A 33 4.59 1.06 -12.55
C ARG A 33 4.97 1.54 -13.95
N PRO A 34 4.41 0.97 -15.04
CA PRO A 34 4.54 1.57 -16.36
C PRO A 34 4.11 3.04 -16.28
N ALA A 35 4.90 3.95 -16.85
CA ALA A 35 4.68 5.41 -16.75
C ALA A 35 3.34 5.86 -17.36
N ASP A 36 2.67 4.97 -18.08
CA ASP A 36 1.40 5.12 -18.77
C ASP A 36 0.26 4.30 -18.14
N SER A 37 0.52 3.53 -17.08
CA SER A 37 -0.52 2.73 -16.42
C SER A 37 -1.48 3.62 -15.66
N VAL A 38 -2.76 3.54 -16.02
CA VAL A 38 -3.86 4.21 -15.30
C VAL A 38 -4.45 3.37 -14.17
N THR A 39 -4.05 2.11 -14.03
CA THR A 39 -4.64 1.16 -13.07
C THR A 39 -4.10 1.37 -11.65
N LEU A 40 -5.02 1.40 -10.70
CA LEU A 40 -4.77 1.39 -9.25
C LEU A 40 -4.99 -0.01 -8.69
N ALA A 41 -4.43 -0.28 -7.51
CA ALA A 41 -4.77 -1.50 -6.78
C ALA A 41 -6.28 -1.55 -6.49
N PRO A 42 -6.93 -2.73 -6.45
CA PRO A 42 -8.31 -2.82 -6.02
C PRO A 42 -8.44 -2.41 -4.55
N CYS A 43 -9.63 -1.95 -4.15
CA CYS A 43 -9.96 -1.87 -2.73
C CYS A 43 -10.07 -3.29 -2.16
N PRO A 44 -9.53 -3.55 -0.95
CA PRO A 44 -9.93 -4.73 -0.20
C PRO A 44 -11.40 -4.62 0.23
N GLU A 45 -11.98 -5.72 0.72
CA GLU A 45 -13.36 -5.77 1.24
C GLU A 45 -13.62 -4.86 2.47
N SER A 46 -12.57 -4.29 3.07
CA SER A 46 -12.73 -3.43 4.24
C SER A 46 -13.38 -2.09 3.87
N PRO A 47 -14.29 -1.57 4.70
CA PRO A 47 -15.08 -0.38 4.36
C PRO A 47 -14.28 0.93 4.34
N ASN A 48 -13.01 0.90 4.79
CA ASN A 48 -12.14 2.07 4.86
C ASN A 48 -11.32 2.27 3.57
N CYS A 49 -11.82 1.79 2.44
CA CYS A 49 -11.22 2.00 1.13
C CYS A 49 -12.26 2.53 0.15
N ILE A 50 -11.87 3.53 -0.64
CA ILE A 50 -12.65 3.97 -1.80
C ILE A 50 -11.73 4.07 -3.01
N SER A 51 -12.28 3.84 -4.20
CA SER A 51 -11.57 3.88 -5.47
C SER A 51 -12.49 4.30 -6.59
N SER A 52 -11.98 5.12 -7.51
CA SER A 52 -12.67 5.47 -8.74
C SER A 52 -12.69 4.37 -9.79
N GLN A 53 -11.96 3.28 -9.54
CA GLN A 53 -11.91 2.09 -10.39
C GLN A 53 -12.64 0.89 -9.79
N ALA A 54 -13.31 1.05 -8.64
CA ALA A 54 -14.22 0.03 -8.14
C ALA A 54 -15.44 -0.12 -9.08
N PRO A 55 -16.15 -1.26 -9.07
CA PRO A 55 -17.40 -1.42 -9.82
C PRO A 55 -18.42 -0.33 -9.47
N ALA A 56 -19.10 0.24 -10.46
CA ALA A 56 -20.03 1.36 -10.22
C ALA A 56 -21.28 0.98 -9.39
N ASP A 57 -21.59 -0.32 -9.29
CA ASP A 57 -22.64 -0.87 -8.43
C ASP A 57 -22.17 -1.17 -7.00
N ASP A 58 -20.87 -1.07 -6.73
CA ASP A 58 -20.29 -1.15 -5.39
C ASP A 58 -20.37 0.21 -4.68
N ALA A 59 -21.54 0.50 -4.10
CA ALA A 59 -21.77 1.75 -3.39
C ALA A 59 -20.88 1.96 -2.15
N GLN A 60 -20.18 0.92 -1.66
CA GLN A 60 -19.28 1.03 -0.51
C GLN A 60 -17.92 1.58 -0.93
N HIS A 61 -17.35 1.06 -2.01
CA HIS A 61 -15.99 1.39 -2.43
C HIS A 61 -15.93 2.37 -3.61
N TYR A 62 -16.99 2.50 -4.42
CA TYR A 62 -16.96 3.36 -5.59
C TYR A 62 -17.09 4.84 -5.27
N MET A 63 -16.24 5.65 -5.88
CA MET A 63 -16.40 7.10 -5.93
C MET A 63 -15.99 7.63 -7.29
N ALA A 64 -16.78 8.53 -7.89
CA ALA A 64 -16.50 9.03 -9.23
C ALA A 64 -15.09 9.65 -9.35
N PRO A 65 -14.37 9.44 -10.48
CA PRO A 65 -13.08 10.06 -10.72
C PRO A 65 -13.20 11.59 -10.83
N LEU A 66 -12.09 12.30 -10.63
CA LEU A 66 -12.07 13.75 -10.78
C LEU A 66 -11.83 14.13 -12.24
N THR A 67 -12.65 15.00 -12.82
CA THR A 67 -12.42 15.52 -14.18
C THR A 67 -11.55 16.76 -14.16
N TYR A 68 -10.73 16.97 -15.19
CA TYR A 68 -9.95 18.20 -15.34
C TYR A 68 -9.96 18.74 -16.77
N THR A 69 -9.54 20.00 -16.90
CA THR A 69 -9.34 20.69 -18.19
C THR A 69 -7.90 21.17 -18.30
N GLY A 70 -7.39 21.28 -19.53
CA GLY A 70 -6.02 21.69 -19.79
C GLY A 70 -5.08 20.50 -19.99
N THR A 71 -3.80 20.69 -19.66
CA THR A 71 -2.78 19.64 -19.79
C THR A 71 -2.73 18.75 -18.54
N ALA A 72 -2.22 17.53 -18.69
CA ALA A 72 -1.95 16.65 -17.55
C ALA A 72 -1.00 17.30 -16.53
N GLU A 73 -0.02 18.05 -17.00
CA GLU A 73 0.95 18.76 -16.15
C GLU A 73 0.26 19.84 -15.31
N GLU A 74 -0.61 20.66 -15.90
CA GLU A 74 -1.39 21.66 -15.17
C GLU A 74 -2.32 21.01 -14.13
N ALA A 75 -2.94 19.88 -14.48
CA ALA A 75 -3.78 19.13 -13.56
C ALA A 75 -2.99 18.55 -12.38
N ARG A 76 -1.80 18.01 -12.67
CA ARG A 76 -0.85 17.50 -11.68
C ARG A 76 -0.40 18.60 -10.71
N GLU A 77 0.01 19.75 -11.22
CA GLU A 77 0.45 20.88 -10.40
C GLU A 77 -0.66 21.39 -9.50
N LYS A 78 -1.88 21.52 -10.03
CA LYS A 78 -3.08 21.88 -9.23
C LYS A 78 -3.34 20.84 -8.14
N LEU A 79 -3.26 19.55 -8.48
CA LEU A 79 -3.45 18.48 -7.50
C LEU A 79 -2.41 18.54 -6.39
N LEU A 80 -1.12 18.70 -6.72
CA LEU A 80 -0.04 18.84 -5.74
C LEU A 80 -0.23 20.08 -4.87
N ALA A 81 -0.67 21.21 -5.44
CA ALA A 81 -0.96 22.42 -4.68
C ALA A 81 -2.10 22.21 -3.68
N VAL A 82 -3.17 21.53 -4.10
CA VAL A 82 -4.31 21.17 -3.24
C VAL A 82 -3.86 20.24 -2.10
N ILE A 83 -3.15 19.16 -2.43
CA ILE A 83 -2.62 18.20 -1.44
C ILE A 83 -1.69 18.91 -0.46
N GLY A 84 -0.80 19.77 -0.94
CA GLY A 84 0.17 20.52 -0.13
C GLY A 84 -0.45 21.57 0.80
N ALA A 85 -1.63 22.08 0.44
CA ALA A 85 -2.40 23.00 1.29
C ALA A 85 -3.18 22.29 2.41
N MET A 86 -3.36 20.97 2.33
CA MET A 86 -4.10 20.21 3.34
C MET A 86 -3.23 19.89 4.56
N PRO A 87 -3.70 20.17 5.79
CA PRO A 87 -2.93 19.89 7.00
C PRO A 87 -2.74 18.38 7.22
N ARG A 88 -1.58 18.00 7.77
CA ARG A 88 -1.23 16.60 8.10
C ARG A 88 -1.18 15.68 6.88
N THR A 89 -0.74 16.24 5.76
CA THR A 89 -0.53 15.55 4.50
C THR A 89 0.96 15.46 4.20
N LYS A 90 1.37 14.38 3.57
CA LYS A 90 2.73 14.22 3.04
C LYS A 90 2.68 13.58 1.67
N VAL A 91 3.30 14.20 0.68
CA VAL A 91 3.57 13.55 -0.61
C VAL A 91 4.71 12.57 -0.42
N VAL A 92 4.47 11.29 -0.69
CA VAL A 92 5.41 10.18 -0.54
C VAL A 92 6.09 9.86 -1.87
N ALA A 93 5.35 9.94 -2.98
CA ALA A 93 5.88 9.77 -4.32
C ALA A 93 5.19 10.72 -5.31
N ASP A 94 5.95 11.15 -6.31
CA ASP A 94 5.50 11.99 -7.41
C ASP A 94 6.31 11.60 -8.66
N GLU A 95 5.70 10.80 -9.52
CA GLU A 95 6.36 10.09 -10.61
C GLU A 95 5.76 10.48 -11.98
N GLY A 96 5.41 11.76 -12.13
CA GLY A 96 4.75 12.26 -13.33
C GLY A 96 3.25 12.04 -13.27
N ASN A 97 2.71 11.01 -13.93
CA ASN A 97 1.27 10.76 -13.93
C ASN A 97 0.75 10.14 -12.62
N TYR A 98 1.63 9.74 -11.70
CA TYR A 98 1.30 9.11 -10.44
C TYR A 98 1.74 9.96 -9.24
N ILE A 99 0.84 10.13 -8.27
CA ILE A 99 1.13 10.77 -6.99
C ILE A 99 0.64 9.85 -5.87
N HIS A 100 1.50 9.62 -4.87
CA HIS A 100 1.12 8.99 -3.62
C HIS A 100 1.27 10.00 -2.49
N ALA A 101 0.20 10.19 -1.72
CA ALA A 101 0.21 11.00 -0.53
C ALA A 101 -0.36 10.22 0.66
N THR A 102 0.10 10.56 1.86
CA THR A 102 -0.48 10.07 3.12
C THR A 102 -1.22 11.20 3.80
N PHE A 103 -2.44 10.94 4.25
CA PHE A 103 -3.27 11.86 5.04
C PHE A 103 -3.42 11.31 6.45
N THR A 104 -3.22 12.16 7.46
CA THR A 104 -3.38 11.75 8.86
C THR A 104 -4.55 12.48 9.52
N SER A 105 -5.51 11.72 10.06
CA SER A 105 -6.63 12.29 10.81
C SER A 105 -6.16 13.04 12.07
N LEU A 106 -6.87 14.08 12.49
CA LEU A 106 -6.44 14.95 13.59
C LEU A 106 -6.48 14.24 14.96
N ILE A 107 -7.59 13.57 15.24
CA ILE A 107 -7.93 13.04 16.56
C ILE A 107 -7.35 11.63 16.74
N PHE A 108 -7.73 10.70 15.86
CA PHE A 108 -7.37 9.29 15.96
C PHE A 108 -6.04 8.92 15.29
N ARG A 109 -5.43 9.86 14.57
CA ARG A 109 -4.14 9.67 13.86
C ARG A 109 -4.11 8.50 12.87
N PHE A 110 -5.27 8.03 12.43
CA PHE A 110 -5.38 7.12 11.29
C PHE A 110 -4.70 7.73 10.06
N VAL A 111 -3.93 6.89 9.38
CA VAL A 111 -3.17 7.24 8.20
C VAL A 111 -3.82 6.57 7.01
N ASP A 112 -4.19 7.38 6.03
CA ASP A 112 -4.73 6.92 4.76
C ASP A 112 -3.66 7.09 3.68
N ASP A 113 -3.43 6.02 2.91
CA ASP A 113 -2.65 6.08 1.69
C ASP A 113 -3.57 6.44 0.54
N VAL A 114 -3.32 7.58 -0.09
CA VAL A 114 -4.08 8.09 -1.22
C VAL A 114 -3.19 8.14 -2.44
N GLU A 115 -3.59 7.37 -3.44
CA GLU A 115 -2.95 7.27 -4.74
C GLU A 115 -3.79 8.02 -5.77
N PHE A 116 -3.12 8.78 -6.63
CA PHE A 116 -3.72 9.47 -7.77
C PHE A 116 -3.01 9.05 -9.04
N VAL A 117 -3.76 8.80 -10.10
CA VAL A 117 -3.24 8.58 -11.45
C VAL A 117 -3.95 9.51 -12.43
N ILE A 118 -3.17 10.26 -13.19
CA ILE A 118 -3.67 11.18 -14.21
C ILE A 118 -3.82 10.40 -15.51
N ASP A 119 -5.07 10.18 -15.90
CA ASP A 119 -5.48 9.61 -17.18
C ASP A 119 -5.75 10.76 -18.17
N ASP A 120 -4.71 11.13 -18.94
CA ASP A 120 -4.81 12.22 -19.91
C ASP A 120 -5.68 11.87 -21.13
N GLY A 121 -5.82 10.58 -21.44
CA GLY A 121 -6.69 10.11 -22.51
C GLY A 121 -8.17 10.35 -22.19
N ALA A 122 -8.56 10.11 -20.94
CA ALA A 122 -9.93 10.31 -20.47
C ALA A 122 -10.17 11.67 -19.78
N LYS A 123 -9.12 12.50 -19.66
CA LYS A 123 -9.11 13.78 -18.92
C LYS A 123 -9.65 13.66 -17.50
N GLN A 124 -9.18 12.61 -16.82
CA GLN A 124 -9.61 12.24 -15.47
C GLN A 124 -8.42 11.98 -14.56
N ILE A 125 -8.60 12.22 -13.27
CA ILE A 125 -7.69 11.78 -12.23
C ILE A 125 -8.41 10.62 -11.52
N GLN A 126 -7.88 9.42 -11.77
CA GLN A 126 -8.25 8.22 -11.05
C GLN A 126 -7.62 8.28 -9.66
N PHE A 127 -8.32 7.81 -8.64
CA PHE A 127 -7.75 7.79 -7.29
C PHE A 127 -8.24 6.60 -6.49
N ARG A 128 -7.44 6.26 -5.48
CA ARG A 128 -7.75 5.29 -4.46
C ARG A 128 -7.30 5.84 -3.12
N SER A 129 -8.16 5.78 -2.12
CA SER A 129 -7.84 6.11 -0.73
C SER A 129 -8.08 4.88 0.12
N ALA A 130 -7.04 4.40 0.79
CA ALA A 130 -7.14 3.22 1.66
C ALA A 130 -6.52 3.52 3.03
N SER A 131 -7.32 3.40 4.08
CA SER A 131 -6.81 3.53 5.44
C SER A 131 -5.91 2.35 5.80
N ARG A 132 -4.77 2.62 6.46
CA ARG A 132 -3.88 1.57 7.00
C ARG A 132 -4.54 0.79 8.13
N VAL A 133 -5.57 1.36 8.75
CA VAL A 133 -6.34 0.69 9.79
C VAL A 133 -7.50 -0.04 9.11
N GLY A 134 -7.28 -1.32 8.83
CA GLY A 134 -8.31 -2.25 8.37
C GLY A 134 -8.97 -2.93 9.57
N TYR A 135 -10.31 -2.87 9.61
CA TYR A 135 -11.16 -3.46 10.66
C TYR A 135 -10.87 -2.97 12.08
N GLY A 136 -11.36 -1.76 12.39
CA GLY A 136 -11.73 -1.36 13.76
C GLY A 136 -10.60 -1.26 14.77
N ASP A 137 -10.30 -0.02 15.20
CA ASP A 137 -9.98 0.18 16.61
C ASP A 137 -11.02 1.13 17.21
N MET A 138 -11.91 0.51 17.99
CA MET A 138 -12.89 1.06 18.95
C MET A 138 -14.17 1.73 18.41
N GLY A 139 -15.21 0.90 18.32
CA GLY A 139 -16.62 1.28 18.30
C GLY A 139 -17.53 0.07 18.13
#